data_AF-K7WIP4-F1
#
_entry.id   AF-K7WIP4-F1
#
_cell.length_a   1.000
_cell.length_b   1.000
_cell.length_c   1.000
_cell.angle_alpha   90.00
_cell.angle_beta   90.00
_cell.angle_gamma   90.00
#
_symmetry.space_group_name_H-M   'P 1'
#
loop_
_entity.id
_entity.type
_entity.pdbx_description
1 polymer ?
#
loop_
_entity_poly.entity_id
_entity_poly.type
_entity_poly.pdbx_seq_one_letter_code
_entity_poly.pdbx_strand_id
1 'polypeptide(L)'
;ISGKIETLEDFQHEVVRFNYLKSITLLQKILCDFTNDKYPNADEPLIETGLEELVENFNSKRFTGYELLFFSTLIPYIKFILAMVYQRNGHYLKSLYYYSQLIQKKPVSKPSVTGMPLMVSFDALSLYSVLNSVPILQFLIESEKDINKNLSEFDLNYDQSMKRFSNLLRIKDILKQKIETLSYIPENTDNLYVKASINTIQYFYFSNPWIASNTEPFKDSPLLLAILEMIYGYTYKTDPGLSEIDNINNKINHFTRACKYSIVTVDSDSHSNRLAMLGYWEIWNVMNKNKNLFPSEQIEKVWGKYSYFASESSPNPKRVKFN
;
A
#
# COMPACT_ATOMS: atom_id res chain seq x y z
N ILE A 1 7.53 -15.04 -34.61
CA ILE A 1 6.16 -15.45 -35.00
C ILE A 1 6.28 -16.01 -36.40
N SER A 2 6.35 -17.34 -36.55
CA SER A 2 6.51 -18.00 -37.86
C SER A 2 5.77 -19.36 -37.88
N GLY A 3 4.48 -19.35 -37.53
CA GLY A 3 3.56 -20.42 -37.92
C GLY A 3 2.93 -20.05 -39.26
N LYS A 4 2.81 -20.99 -40.20
CA LYS A 4 2.04 -20.77 -41.42
C LYS A 4 0.59 -20.52 -41.00
N ILE A 5 0.04 -19.37 -41.39
CA ILE A 5 -1.39 -19.06 -41.24
C ILE A 5 -2.08 -19.74 -42.42
N GLU A 6 -2.75 -20.86 -42.17
CA GLU A 6 -3.38 -21.66 -43.22
C GLU A 6 -4.91 -21.47 -43.23
N THR A 7 -5.49 -21.01 -42.11
CA THR A 7 -6.94 -20.79 -41.98
C THR A 7 -7.28 -19.41 -41.37
N LEU A 8 -8.55 -18.98 -41.52
CA LEU A 8 -9.08 -17.77 -40.87
C LEU A 8 -9.03 -17.88 -39.34
N GLU A 9 -9.21 -19.09 -38.80
CA GLU A 9 -9.10 -19.37 -37.36
C GLU A 9 -7.65 -19.18 -36.87
N ASP A 10 -6.65 -19.63 -37.63
CA ASP A 10 -5.24 -19.41 -37.31
C ASP A 10 -4.89 -17.91 -37.28
N PHE A 11 -5.44 -17.15 -38.21
CA PHE A 11 -5.28 -15.69 -38.22
C PHE A 11 -5.93 -15.04 -36.99
N GLN A 12 -7.15 -15.43 -36.64
CA GLN A 12 -7.84 -14.94 -35.44
C GLN A 12 -7.07 -15.28 -34.16
N HIS A 13 -6.53 -16.49 -34.05
CA HIS A 13 -5.70 -16.90 -32.91
C HIS A 13 -4.41 -16.07 -32.79
N GLU A 14 -3.72 -15.80 -33.90
CA GLU A 14 -2.52 -14.95 -33.90
C GLU A 14 -2.86 -13.49 -33.55
N VAL A 15 -4.00 -12.95 -34.00
CA VAL A 15 -4.47 -11.61 -33.60
C VAL A 15 -4.74 -11.53 -32.10
N VAL A 16 -5.43 -12.52 -31.52
CA VAL A 16 -5.69 -12.59 -30.08
C VAL A 16 -4.37 -12.68 -29.30
N ARG A 17 -3.42 -13.50 -29.77
CA ARG A 17 -2.09 -13.62 -29.17
C ARG A 17 -1.30 -12.31 -29.23
N PHE A 18 -1.36 -11.60 -30.36
CA PHE A 18 -0.72 -10.29 -30.52
C PHE A 18 -1.31 -9.26 -29.54
N ASN A 19 -2.64 -9.19 -29.43
CA ASN A 19 -3.33 -8.29 -28.50
C ASN A 19 -3.01 -8.62 -27.04
N TYR A 20 -2.91 -9.90 -26.70
CA TYR A 20 -2.48 -10.36 -25.39
C TYR A 20 -1.04 -9.91 -25.06
N LEU A 21 -0.09 -10.14 -25.98
CA LEU A 21 1.31 -9.72 -25.80
C LEU A 21 1.44 -8.19 -25.69
N LYS A 22 0.73 -7.45 -26.54
CA LYS A 22 0.67 -5.98 -26.47
C LYS A 22 0.20 -5.51 -25.09
N SER A 23 -0.84 -6.14 -24.57
CA SER A 23 -1.39 -5.83 -23.24
C SER A 23 -0.38 -6.15 -22.13
N ILE A 24 0.32 -7.29 -22.20
CA ILE A 24 1.41 -7.61 -21.25
C ILE A 24 2.53 -6.57 -21.30
N THR A 25 3.01 -6.22 -22.50
CA THR A 25 4.08 -5.22 -22.66
C THR A 25 3.68 -3.89 -22.06
N LEU A 26 2.43 -3.47 -22.25
CA LEU A 26 1.89 -2.25 -21.65
C LEU A 26 1.87 -2.33 -20.13
N LEU A 27 1.39 -3.43 -19.55
CA LEU A 27 1.33 -3.63 -18.10
C LEU A 27 2.73 -3.66 -17.48
N GLN A 28 3.70 -4.29 -18.14
CA GLN A 28 5.09 -4.29 -17.69
C GLN A 28 5.71 -2.90 -17.74
N LYS A 29 5.45 -2.14 -18.81
CA LYS A 29 5.89 -0.74 -18.90
C LYS A 29 5.32 0.09 -17.75
N ILE A 30 4.02 -0.02 -17.49
CA ILE A 30 3.37 0.66 -16.38
C ILE A 30 4.05 0.30 -15.07
N LEU A 31 4.28 -0.99 -14.78
CA LEU A 31 4.98 -1.41 -13.57
C LEU A 31 6.40 -0.86 -13.47
N CYS A 32 7.16 -0.87 -14.56
CA CYS A 32 8.50 -0.26 -14.59
C CYS A 32 8.42 1.25 -14.26
N ASP A 33 7.44 1.95 -14.80
CA ASP A 33 7.23 3.37 -14.52
C ASP A 33 6.80 3.60 -13.05
N PHE A 34 6.00 2.71 -12.47
CA PHE A 34 5.69 2.70 -11.04
C PHE A 34 6.92 2.50 -10.16
N THR A 35 7.75 1.51 -10.48
CA THR A 35 8.95 1.19 -9.69
C THR A 35 10.01 2.28 -9.77
N ASN A 36 10.06 3.02 -10.88
CA ASN A 36 11.01 4.11 -11.08
C ASN A 36 10.46 5.48 -10.64
N ASP A 37 9.27 5.52 -10.05
CA ASP A 37 8.55 6.75 -9.67
C ASP A 37 8.29 7.73 -10.85
N LYS A 38 8.31 7.22 -12.08
CA LYS A 38 8.11 7.98 -13.33
C LYS A 38 6.67 8.02 -13.80
N TYR A 39 5.77 7.32 -13.13
CA TYR A 39 4.37 7.28 -13.54
C TYR A 39 3.70 8.65 -13.32
N PRO A 40 3.07 9.26 -14.36
CA PRO A 40 2.49 10.59 -14.25
C PRO A 40 1.40 10.65 -13.17
N ASN A 41 1.34 11.77 -12.42
CA ASN A 41 0.29 12.07 -11.44
C ASN A 41 -1.07 12.47 -12.08
N ALA A 42 -1.31 12.13 -13.35
CA ALA A 42 -2.50 12.54 -14.09
C ALA A 42 -3.44 11.35 -14.32
N ASP A 43 -4.74 11.63 -14.43
CA ASP A 43 -5.78 10.65 -14.80
C ASP A 43 -5.76 10.30 -16.31
N GLU A 44 -5.11 11.13 -17.13
CA GLU A 44 -5.02 11.03 -18.58
C GLU A 44 -4.31 9.77 -19.14
N PRO A 45 -3.24 9.21 -18.53
CA PRO A 45 -2.52 8.06 -19.09
C PRO A 45 -3.33 6.76 -19.09
N LEU A 46 -4.34 6.62 -18.22
CA LEU A 46 -5.13 5.39 -18.07
C LEU A 46 -6.18 5.23 -19.16
N ILE A 47 -6.87 6.32 -19.49
CA ILE A 47 -7.93 6.31 -20.50
C ILE A 47 -7.32 5.97 -21.88
N GLU A 48 -6.14 6.49 -22.18
CA GLU A 48 -5.42 6.21 -23.43
C GLU A 48 -4.89 4.76 -23.53
N THR A 49 -4.76 4.04 -22.41
CA THR A 49 -4.25 2.66 -22.42
C THR A 49 -5.29 1.62 -22.87
N GLY A 50 -6.58 1.95 -22.83
CA GLY A 50 -7.68 1.02 -23.16
C GLY A 50 -7.86 -0.14 -22.16
N LEU A 51 -7.15 -0.13 -21.03
CA LEU A 51 -7.19 -1.21 -20.04
C LEU A 51 -8.55 -1.34 -19.34
N GLU A 52 -9.22 -0.22 -19.06
CA GLU A 52 -10.58 -0.24 -18.48
C GLU A 52 -11.60 -0.81 -19.47
N GLU A 53 -11.53 -0.42 -20.74
CA GLU A 53 -12.38 -0.95 -21.80
C GLU A 53 -12.19 -2.46 -21.96
N LEU A 54 -10.95 -2.96 -21.86
CA LEU A 54 -10.64 -4.39 -21.91
C LEU A 54 -11.31 -5.13 -20.74
N VAL A 55 -11.30 -4.54 -19.53
CA VAL A 55 -12.01 -5.10 -18.36
C VAL A 55 -13.53 -5.07 -18.54
N GLU A 56 -14.08 -3.98 -19.07
CA GLU A 56 -15.52 -3.86 -19.34
C GLU A 56 -16.00 -4.86 -20.41
N ASN A 57 -15.28 -4.98 -21.53
CA ASN A 57 -15.57 -5.94 -22.59
C ASN A 57 -15.50 -7.38 -22.08
N PHE A 58 -14.55 -7.69 -21.19
CA PHE A 58 -14.49 -8.99 -20.53
C PHE A 58 -15.67 -9.25 -19.60
N ASN A 59 -16.00 -8.30 -18.72
CA ASN A 59 -17.09 -8.46 -17.76
C ASN A 59 -18.47 -8.55 -18.47
N SER A 60 -18.63 -7.87 -19.60
CA SER A 60 -19.84 -7.90 -20.43
C SER A 60 -19.90 -9.09 -21.40
N LYS A 61 -18.91 -9.99 -21.36
CA LYS A 61 -18.81 -11.18 -22.23
C LYS A 61 -18.89 -10.85 -23.73
N ARG A 62 -18.35 -9.70 -24.14
CA ARG A 62 -18.29 -9.27 -25.55
C ARG A 62 -17.21 -10.00 -26.36
N PHE A 63 -16.29 -10.68 -25.68
CA PHE A 63 -15.26 -11.51 -26.28
C PHE A 63 -15.78 -12.89 -26.68
N THR A 64 -15.16 -13.47 -27.71
CA THR A 64 -15.36 -14.87 -28.10
C THR A 64 -14.95 -15.82 -26.97
N GLY A 65 -15.42 -17.08 -27.00
CA GLY A 65 -15.06 -18.08 -25.98
C GLY A 65 -13.55 -18.31 -25.85
N TYR A 66 -12.83 -18.25 -26.98
CA TYR A 66 -11.37 -18.33 -27.03
C TYR A 66 -10.71 -17.10 -26.38
N GLU A 67 -11.14 -15.89 -26.74
CA GLU A 67 -10.65 -14.66 -26.12
C GLU A 67 -10.94 -14.60 -24.62
N LEU A 68 -12.10 -15.07 -24.17
CA LEU A 68 -12.42 -15.16 -22.74
C LEU A 68 -11.46 -16.10 -22.01
N LEU A 69 -11.08 -17.22 -22.62
CA LEU A 69 -10.07 -18.12 -22.07
C LEU A 69 -8.71 -17.40 -21.94
N PHE A 70 -8.30 -16.69 -22.99
CA PHE A 70 -7.01 -15.99 -23.07
C PHE A 70 -6.92 -14.81 -22.10
N PHE A 71 -7.95 -13.97 -22.04
CA PHE A 71 -7.98 -12.82 -21.16
C PHE A 71 -8.29 -13.18 -19.71
N SER A 72 -8.80 -14.39 -19.42
CA SER A 72 -9.12 -14.81 -18.05
C SER A 72 -7.92 -14.77 -17.09
N THR A 73 -6.70 -15.00 -17.61
CA THR A 73 -5.44 -14.94 -16.84
C THR A 73 -4.90 -13.52 -16.71
N LEU A 74 -5.17 -12.66 -17.69
CA LEU A 74 -4.66 -11.29 -17.76
C LEU A 74 -5.53 -10.29 -16.98
N ILE A 75 -6.85 -10.47 -17.02
CA ILE A 75 -7.81 -9.55 -16.40
C ILE A 75 -7.58 -9.33 -14.91
N PRO A 76 -7.28 -10.35 -14.07
CA PRO A 76 -6.94 -10.12 -12.68
C PRO A 76 -5.72 -9.21 -12.51
N TYR A 77 -4.72 -9.35 -13.37
CA TYR A 77 -3.52 -8.54 -13.34
C TYR A 77 -3.81 -7.10 -13.78
N ILE A 78 -4.59 -6.91 -14.85
CA ILE A 78 -5.05 -5.58 -15.27
C ILE A 78 -5.79 -4.89 -14.12
N LYS A 79 -6.74 -5.57 -13.47
CA LYS A 79 -7.48 -5.03 -12.31
C LYS A 79 -6.55 -4.62 -11.17
N PHE A 80 -5.50 -5.39 -10.90
CA PHE A 80 -4.51 -5.06 -9.88
C PHE A 80 -3.74 -3.79 -10.23
N ILE A 81 -3.28 -3.66 -11.48
CA ILE A 81 -2.57 -2.46 -11.96
C ILE A 81 -3.49 -1.23 -11.92
N LEU A 82 -4.74 -1.35 -12.38
CA LEU A 82 -5.74 -0.28 -12.27
C LEU A 82 -5.91 0.16 -10.81
N ALA A 83 -6.01 -0.80 -9.88
CA ALA A 83 -6.13 -0.50 -8.45
C ALA A 83 -4.92 0.27 -7.90
N MET A 84 -3.71 -0.12 -8.27
CA MET A 84 -2.47 0.57 -7.88
C MET A 84 -2.41 1.99 -8.43
N VAL A 85 -2.84 2.20 -9.68
CA VAL A 85 -2.80 3.54 -10.27
C VAL A 85 -3.83 4.46 -9.63
N TYR A 86 -5.05 3.98 -9.44
CA TYR A 86 -6.06 4.73 -8.69
C TYR A 86 -5.62 5.04 -7.26
N GLN A 87 -4.90 4.12 -6.60
CA GLN A 87 -4.33 4.37 -5.28
C GLN A 87 -3.29 5.50 -5.29
N ARG A 88 -2.37 5.49 -6.26
CA ARG A 88 -1.32 6.51 -6.41
C ARG A 88 -1.89 7.90 -6.68
N ASN A 89 -2.96 7.97 -7.48
CA ASN A 89 -3.63 9.22 -7.82
C ASN A 89 -4.67 9.69 -6.78
N GLY A 90 -4.78 9.02 -5.62
CA GLY A 90 -5.69 9.41 -4.54
C GLY A 90 -7.17 9.01 -4.76
N HIS A 91 -7.47 8.26 -5.83
CA HIS A 91 -8.81 7.73 -6.12
C HIS A 91 -9.11 6.46 -5.30
N TYR A 92 -9.09 6.61 -3.98
CA TYR A 92 -9.12 5.51 -3.02
C TYR A 92 -10.35 4.59 -3.14
N LEU A 93 -11.54 5.14 -3.40
CA LEU A 93 -12.76 4.34 -3.57
C LEU A 93 -12.72 3.48 -4.85
N LYS A 94 -12.21 4.02 -5.96
CA LYS A 94 -12.01 3.26 -7.20
C LYS A 94 -10.95 2.18 -7.02
N SER A 95 -9.86 2.50 -6.32
CA SER A 95 -8.83 1.52 -5.97
C SER A 95 -9.40 0.36 -5.14
N LEU A 96 -10.15 0.65 -4.08
CA LEU A 96 -10.82 -0.37 -3.27
C LEU A 96 -11.81 -1.22 -4.07
N TYR A 97 -12.54 -0.62 -5.01
CA TYR A 97 -13.42 -1.37 -5.90
C TYR A 97 -12.64 -2.44 -6.68
N TYR A 98 -11.54 -2.09 -7.35
CA TYR A 98 -10.75 -3.07 -8.11
C TYR A 98 -10.07 -4.11 -7.20
N TYR A 99 -9.49 -3.72 -6.06
CA TYR A 99 -8.95 -4.68 -5.10
C TYR A 99 -10.03 -5.63 -4.58
N SER A 100 -11.24 -5.15 -4.29
CA SER A 100 -12.33 -5.99 -3.79
C SER A 100 -12.73 -7.09 -4.78
N GLN A 101 -12.64 -6.84 -6.09
CA GLN A 101 -12.93 -7.84 -7.11
C GLN A 101 -11.92 -8.99 -7.13
N LEU A 102 -10.66 -8.70 -6.79
CA LEU A 102 -9.60 -9.71 -6.67
C LEU A 102 -9.73 -10.48 -5.35
N ILE A 103 -10.18 -9.80 -4.31
CA ILE A 103 -10.39 -10.38 -2.98
C ILE A 103 -11.60 -11.34 -2.93
N GLN A 104 -12.66 -11.07 -3.70
CA GLN A 104 -13.93 -11.82 -3.65
C GLN A 104 -13.99 -13.03 -4.59
N LYS A 105 -13.19 -13.05 -5.67
CA LYS A 105 -13.27 -14.14 -6.65
C LYS A 105 -12.59 -15.41 -6.13
N LYS A 106 -13.28 -16.55 -6.26
CA LYS A 106 -12.66 -17.88 -6.16
C LYS A 106 -11.74 -18.08 -7.38
N PRO A 107 -10.60 -18.78 -7.23
CA PRO A 107 -9.71 -19.06 -8.35
C PRO A 107 -10.51 -19.75 -9.46
N VAL A 108 -10.52 -19.16 -10.65
CA VAL A 108 -11.00 -19.84 -11.85
C VAL A 108 -9.98 -20.93 -12.15
N SER A 109 -10.44 -22.18 -12.25
CA SER A 109 -9.62 -23.33 -12.64
C SER A 109 -8.71 -22.94 -13.81
N LYS A 110 -7.39 -23.07 -13.63
CA LYS A 110 -6.38 -22.69 -14.64
C LYS A 110 -6.73 -23.32 -15.98
N PRO A 111 -7.10 -22.56 -17.02
CA PRO A 111 -6.94 -23.09 -18.36
C PRO A 111 -5.43 -23.15 -18.62
N SER A 112 -4.88 -24.35 -18.77
CA SER A 112 -3.49 -24.53 -19.16
C SER A 112 -3.35 -24.17 -20.64
N VAL A 113 -3.20 -22.88 -20.94
CA VAL A 113 -2.79 -22.46 -22.28
C VAL A 113 -1.28 -22.61 -22.36
N THR A 114 -0.83 -23.67 -23.01
CA THR A 114 0.58 -24.01 -23.20
C THR A 114 1.32 -22.89 -23.94
N GLY A 115 2.51 -22.52 -23.46
CA GLY A 115 3.41 -21.58 -24.15
C GLY A 115 3.22 -20.09 -23.81
N MET A 116 2.52 -19.75 -22.72
CA MET A 116 2.40 -18.36 -22.26
C MET A 116 3.11 -18.11 -20.94
N PRO A 117 3.71 -16.91 -20.75
CA PRO A 117 4.25 -16.51 -19.46
C PRO A 117 3.10 -16.41 -18.46
N LEU A 118 3.16 -17.24 -17.40
CA LEU A 118 2.29 -17.11 -16.24
C LEU A 118 2.64 -15.79 -15.54
N MET A 119 1.70 -14.85 -15.53
CA MET A 119 1.77 -13.70 -14.64
C MET A 119 1.55 -14.18 -13.19
N VAL A 120 1.93 -13.34 -12.22
CA VAL A 120 1.81 -13.59 -10.77
C VAL A 120 0.53 -14.36 -10.42
N SER A 121 0.63 -15.36 -9.54
CA SER A 121 -0.51 -16.21 -9.20
C SER A 121 -1.70 -15.38 -8.67
N PHE A 122 -2.92 -15.83 -8.97
CA PHE A 122 -4.13 -15.16 -8.48
C PHE A 122 -4.14 -15.04 -6.95
N ASP A 123 -3.64 -16.05 -6.25
CA ASP A 123 -3.54 -16.05 -4.79
C ASP A 123 -2.60 -14.94 -4.29
N ALA A 124 -1.47 -14.72 -4.96
CA ALA A 124 -0.57 -13.61 -4.66
C ALA A 124 -1.21 -12.25 -4.97
N LEU A 125 -1.93 -12.11 -6.08
CA LEU A 125 -2.67 -10.88 -6.39
C LEU A 125 -3.77 -10.59 -5.37
N SER A 126 -4.51 -11.62 -4.93
CA SER A 126 -5.53 -11.50 -3.90
C SER A 126 -4.92 -11.06 -2.57
N LEU A 127 -3.82 -11.70 -2.16
CA LEU A 127 -3.03 -11.30 -0.99
C LEU A 127 -2.58 -9.84 -1.08
N TYR A 128 -1.92 -9.43 -2.16
CA TYR A 128 -1.47 -8.04 -2.32
C TYR A 128 -2.63 -7.05 -2.33
N SER A 129 -3.77 -7.44 -2.90
CA SER A 129 -5.00 -6.63 -2.87
C SER A 129 -5.51 -6.43 -1.44
N VAL A 130 -5.48 -7.47 -0.61
CA VAL A 130 -5.82 -7.36 0.82
C VAL A 130 -4.84 -6.41 1.52
N LEU A 131 -3.54 -6.60 1.33
CA LEU A 131 -2.51 -5.78 1.98
C LEU A 131 -2.62 -4.30 1.60
N ASN A 132 -2.91 -3.98 0.33
CA ASN A 132 -3.08 -2.59 -0.13
C ASN A 132 -4.43 -1.99 0.30
N SER A 133 -5.48 -2.80 0.44
CA SER A 133 -6.81 -2.30 0.82
C SER A 133 -6.86 -1.79 2.26
N VAL A 134 -6.09 -2.36 3.18
CA VAL A 134 -6.18 -1.99 4.60
C VAL A 134 -5.69 -0.55 4.89
N PRO A 135 -4.51 -0.11 4.42
CA PRO A 135 -4.08 1.27 4.59
C PRO A 135 -5.07 2.28 3.99
N ILE A 136 -5.60 1.98 2.81
CA ILE A 136 -6.60 2.84 2.16
C ILE A 136 -7.86 2.94 3.02
N LEU A 137 -8.36 1.80 3.50
CA LEU A 137 -9.58 1.78 4.30
C LEU A 137 -9.39 2.50 5.64
N GLN A 138 -8.24 2.33 6.30
CA GLN A 138 -7.96 3.09 7.51
C GLN A 138 -7.91 4.59 7.22
N PHE A 139 -7.24 5.01 6.15
CA PHE A 139 -7.22 6.42 5.76
C PHE A 139 -8.64 6.99 5.57
N LEU A 140 -9.52 6.24 4.91
CA LEU A 140 -10.92 6.65 4.73
C LEU A 140 -11.69 6.70 6.06
N ILE A 141 -11.46 5.74 6.97
CA ILE A 141 -12.07 5.74 8.31
C ILE A 141 -11.64 6.97 9.10
N GLU A 142 -10.35 7.29 9.14
CA GLU A 142 -9.85 8.48 9.84
C GLU A 142 -10.36 9.77 9.19
N SER A 143 -10.38 9.84 7.86
CA SER A 143 -10.96 10.99 7.14
C SER A 143 -12.44 11.20 7.48
N GLU A 144 -13.22 10.12 7.55
CA GLU A 144 -14.63 10.20 7.96
C GLU A 144 -14.79 10.60 9.43
N LYS A 145 -13.92 10.15 10.34
CA LYS A 145 -13.95 10.62 11.73
C LYS A 145 -13.70 12.11 11.82
N ASP A 146 -12.71 12.62 11.07
CA ASP A 146 -12.36 14.03 11.07
C ASP A 146 -13.49 14.89 10.48
N ILE A 147 -14.08 14.46 9.35
CA ILE A 147 -15.23 15.14 8.73
C ILE A 147 -16.42 15.19 9.69
N ASN A 148 -16.66 14.09 10.41
CA ASN A 148 -17.83 13.95 11.28
C ASN A 148 -17.54 14.31 12.75
N LYS A 149 -16.39 14.91 13.09
CA LYS A 149 -15.96 15.19 14.48
C LYS A 149 -16.98 16.04 15.26
N ASN A 150 -17.68 16.93 14.57
CA ASN A 150 -18.69 17.83 15.14
C ASN A 150 -20.11 17.49 14.68
N LEU A 151 -20.33 16.31 14.10
CA LEU A 151 -21.65 15.91 13.61
C LEU A 151 -22.57 15.60 14.80
N SER A 152 -23.71 16.28 14.84
CA SER A 152 -24.76 16.06 15.83
C SER A 152 -25.78 15.04 15.32
N GLU A 153 -26.40 14.30 16.23
CA GLU A 153 -27.53 13.41 15.93
C GLU A 153 -28.76 14.15 15.36
N PHE A 154 -28.82 15.47 15.56
CA PHE A 154 -29.88 16.34 15.02
C PHE A 154 -29.56 16.89 13.63
N ASP A 155 -28.37 16.63 13.09
CA ASP A 155 -28.00 17.08 11.75
C ASP A 155 -28.75 16.28 10.68
N LEU A 156 -29.26 16.96 9.66
CA LEU A 156 -30.04 16.36 8.57
C LEU A 156 -29.32 15.22 7.84
N ASN A 157 -27.98 15.22 7.85
CA ASN A 157 -27.15 14.21 7.18
C ASN A 157 -26.61 13.13 8.13
N TYR A 158 -27.00 13.15 9.41
CA TYR A 158 -26.47 12.24 10.42
C TYR A 158 -26.56 10.77 10.01
N ASP A 159 -27.75 10.31 9.61
CA ASP A 159 -27.98 8.93 9.23
C ASP A 159 -27.13 8.50 8.03
N GLN A 160 -26.95 9.39 7.05
CA GLN A 160 -26.15 9.10 5.86
C GLN A 160 -24.66 8.98 6.22
N SER A 161 -24.13 9.90 7.03
CA SER A 161 -22.75 9.86 7.51
C SER A 161 -22.49 8.64 8.38
N MET A 162 -23.38 8.33 9.32
CA MET A 162 -23.25 7.15 10.19
C MET A 162 -23.35 5.84 9.39
N LYS A 163 -24.23 5.77 8.40
CA LYS A 163 -24.30 4.61 7.49
C LYS A 163 -23.02 4.43 6.69
N ARG A 164 -22.44 5.51 6.17
CA ARG A 164 -21.15 5.47 5.46
C ARG A 164 -20.04 4.98 6.37
N PHE A 165 -19.94 5.54 7.58
CA PHE A 165 -18.95 5.15 8.56
C PHE A 165 -19.09 3.67 8.97
N SER A 166 -20.31 3.23 9.27
CA SER A 166 -20.64 1.83 9.57
C SER A 166 -20.22 0.88 8.45
N ASN A 167 -20.46 1.25 7.19
CA ASN A 167 -20.01 0.45 6.04
C ASN A 167 -18.49 0.30 5.97
N LEU A 168 -17.73 1.37 6.25
CA LEU A 168 -16.27 1.31 6.27
C LEU A 168 -15.76 0.38 7.39
N LEU A 169 -16.36 0.47 8.58
CA LEU A 169 -16.03 -0.43 9.69
C LEU A 169 -16.33 -1.90 9.35
N ARG A 170 -17.47 -2.18 8.72
CA ARG A 170 -17.81 -3.54 8.28
C ARG A 170 -16.79 -4.09 7.27
N ILE A 171 -16.33 -3.27 6.32
CA ILE A 171 -15.28 -3.69 5.38
C ILE A 171 -13.96 -3.96 6.13
N LYS A 172 -13.66 -3.16 7.16
CA LYS A 172 -12.45 -3.34 7.98
C LYS A 172 -12.46 -4.70 8.67
N ASP A 173 -13.59 -5.09 9.23
CA ASP A 173 -13.74 -6.41 9.87
C ASP A 173 -13.57 -7.57 8.88
N ILE A 174 -14.10 -7.44 7.66
CA ILE A 174 -13.92 -8.44 6.59
C ILE A 174 -12.44 -8.57 6.21
N LEU A 175 -11.72 -7.44 6.04
CA LEU A 175 -10.30 -7.46 5.71
C LEU A 175 -9.46 -8.01 6.86
N LYS A 176 -9.82 -7.70 8.12
CA LYS A 176 -9.17 -8.25 9.30
C LYS A 176 -9.24 -9.78 9.32
N GLN A 177 -10.42 -10.34 9.14
CA GLN A 177 -10.62 -11.81 9.08
C GLN A 177 -9.80 -12.46 7.97
N LYS A 178 -9.72 -11.83 6.79
CA LYS A 178 -8.89 -12.32 5.68
C LYS A 178 -7.41 -12.31 6.04
N ILE A 179 -6.92 -11.25 6.66
CA ILE A 179 -5.51 -11.16 7.07
C ILE A 179 -5.19 -12.20 8.15
N GLU A 180 -6.06 -12.39 9.13
CA GLU A 180 -5.88 -13.43 10.15
C GLU A 180 -5.84 -14.84 9.54
N THR A 181 -6.65 -15.09 8.51
CA THR A 181 -6.60 -16.35 7.74
C THR A 181 -5.27 -16.50 6.98
N LEU A 182 -4.73 -15.40 6.44
CA LEU A 182 -3.44 -15.37 5.74
C LEU A 182 -2.24 -15.47 6.69
N SER A 183 -2.38 -15.10 7.96
CA SER A 183 -1.34 -15.30 8.99
C SER A 183 -1.10 -16.77 9.31
N TYR A 184 -2.03 -17.66 8.95
CA TYR A 184 -1.90 -19.12 9.12
C TYR A 184 -1.24 -19.82 7.91
N ILE A 185 -0.62 -19.07 7.00
CA ILE A 185 0.14 -19.67 5.89
C ILE A 185 1.31 -20.49 6.50
N PRO A 186 1.40 -21.81 6.20
CA PRO A 186 2.43 -22.69 6.76
C PRO A 186 3.82 -22.21 6.37
N GLU A 187 4.81 -22.53 7.21
CA GLU A 187 6.22 -22.09 7.20
C GLU A 187 6.99 -22.27 5.87
N ASN A 188 6.36 -22.82 4.83
CA ASN A 188 6.94 -23.07 3.51
C ASN A 188 6.66 -21.96 2.48
N THR A 189 6.57 -20.69 2.87
CA THR A 189 6.60 -19.58 1.89
C THR A 189 7.76 -18.65 2.15
N ASP A 190 8.75 -18.74 1.26
CA ASP A 190 10.01 -17.98 1.15
C ASP A 190 9.86 -16.45 1.00
N ASN A 191 8.79 -15.83 1.49
CA ASN A 191 8.59 -14.38 1.35
C ASN A 191 8.43 -13.68 2.70
N LEU A 192 9.56 -13.56 3.38
CA LEU A 192 9.74 -12.81 4.61
C LEU A 192 9.10 -11.40 4.54
N TYR A 193 9.17 -10.72 3.39
CA TYR A 193 8.60 -9.39 3.18
C TYR A 193 7.06 -9.38 3.26
N VAL A 194 6.41 -10.43 2.75
CA VAL A 194 4.96 -10.62 2.88
C VAL A 194 4.59 -10.81 4.35
N LYS A 195 5.31 -11.67 5.07
CA LYS A 195 5.07 -11.90 6.50
C LYS A 195 5.24 -10.62 7.33
N ALA A 196 6.27 -9.83 7.02
CA ALA A 196 6.49 -8.53 7.63
C ALA A 196 5.37 -7.54 7.36
N SER A 197 4.88 -7.52 6.11
CA SER A 197 3.76 -6.65 5.70
C SER A 197 2.47 -7.04 6.40
N ILE A 198 2.15 -8.33 6.50
CA ILE A 198 1.00 -8.85 7.25
C ILE A 198 1.11 -8.43 8.73
N ASN A 199 2.23 -8.72 9.38
CA ASN A 199 2.45 -8.40 10.78
C ASN A 199 2.34 -6.89 11.04
N THR A 200 2.91 -6.08 10.16
CA THR A 200 2.82 -4.61 10.19
C THR A 200 1.36 -4.16 10.10
N ILE A 201 0.59 -4.69 9.14
CA ILE A 201 -0.81 -4.29 8.98
C ILE A 201 -1.66 -4.73 10.18
N GLN A 202 -1.48 -5.96 10.66
CA GLN A 202 -2.18 -6.45 11.85
C GLN A 202 -1.90 -5.59 13.07
N TYR A 203 -0.69 -5.07 13.16
CA TYR A 203 -0.28 -4.21 14.23
C TYR A 203 -0.92 -2.82 14.16
N PHE A 204 -0.68 -2.07 13.08
CA PHE A 204 -1.16 -0.69 12.97
C PHE A 204 -2.66 -0.57 13.00
N TYR A 205 -3.33 -1.47 12.29
CA TYR A 205 -4.71 -1.27 11.93
C TYR A 205 -5.66 -2.10 12.79
N PHE A 206 -5.18 -3.20 13.39
CA PHE A 206 -6.00 -4.11 14.20
C PHE A 206 -5.56 -4.22 15.67
N SER A 207 -4.52 -3.47 16.08
CA SER A 207 -4.05 -3.40 17.48
C SER A 207 -3.63 -4.75 18.08
N ASN A 208 -3.28 -5.73 17.23
CA ASN A 208 -2.73 -7.01 17.72
C ASN A 208 -1.35 -6.76 18.33
N PRO A 209 -0.93 -7.44 19.41
CA PRO A 209 0.41 -7.26 19.94
C PRO A 209 1.45 -7.74 18.91
N TRP A 210 2.29 -6.82 18.43
CA TRP A 210 3.42 -7.19 17.59
C TRP A 210 4.50 -7.82 18.46
N ILE A 211 4.80 -9.09 18.20
CA ILE A 211 5.92 -9.78 18.82
C ILE A 211 7.14 -9.51 17.96
N ALA A 212 8.06 -8.75 18.53
CA ALA A 212 9.32 -8.40 17.90
C ALA A 212 10.18 -9.64 17.65
N SER A 213 10.03 -10.24 16.48
CA SER A 213 10.86 -11.35 16.05
C SER A 213 11.80 -10.87 14.96
N ASN A 214 12.98 -10.44 15.43
CA ASN A 214 14.23 -10.20 14.72
C ASN A 214 14.16 -9.29 13.46
N THR A 215 14.79 -8.11 13.50
CA THR A 215 14.92 -7.21 12.33
C THR A 215 15.99 -7.66 11.33
N GLU A 216 16.83 -8.63 11.71
CA GLU A 216 17.93 -9.14 10.89
C GLU A 216 17.59 -9.56 9.45
N PRO A 217 16.45 -10.21 9.17
CA PRO A 217 16.18 -10.68 7.83
C PRO A 217 15.69 -9.54 6.91
N PHE A 218 15.56 -8.30 7.41
CA PHE A 218 15.22 -7.10 6.63
C PHE A 218 16.42 -6.19 6.33
N LYS A 219 17.65 -6.60 6.68
CA LYS A 219 18.87 -5.80 6.44
C LYS A 219 19.06 -5.43 4.96
N ASP A 220 18.59 -6.27 4.05
CA ASP A 220 18.69 -6.05 2.60
C ASP A 220 17.66 -5.05 2.04
N SER A 221 16.72 -4.59 2.87
CA SER A 221 15.71 -3.58 2.50
C SER A 221 15.69 -2.43 3.51
N PRO A 222 16.57 -1.41 3.35
CA PRO A 222 16.66 -0.33 4.33
C PRO A 222 15.36 0.49 4.43
N LEU A 223 14.56 0.60 3.36
CA LEU A 223 13.28 1.31 3.42
C LEU A 223 12.27 0.57 4.31
N LEU A 224 12.18 -0.75 4.16
CA LEU A 224 11.30 -1.55 5.00
C LEU A 224 11.75 -1.52 6.46
N LEU A 225 13.05 -1.60 6.71
CA LEU A 225 13.61 -1.49 8.04
C LEU A 225 13.34 -0.11 8.65
N ALA A 226 13.40 0.96 7.84
CA ALA A 226 13.04 2.30 8.25
C ALA A 226 11.57 2.39 8.68
N ILE A 227 10.66 1.79 7.90
CA ILE A 227 9.24 1.72 8.24
C ILE A 227 9.06 0.92 9.53
N LEU A 228 9.63 -0.28 9.65
CA LEU A 228 9.54 -1.11 10.86
C LEU A 228 10.05 -0.40 12.13
N GLU A 229 11.15 0.33 12.05
CA GLU A 229 11.68 1.08 13.20
C GLU A 229 10.80 2.30 13.54
N MET A 230 10.21 2.96 12.53
CA MET A 230 9.23 4.03 12.76
C MET A 230 8.03 3.48 13.55
N ILE A 231 7.60 2.29 13.14
CA ILE A 231 6.52 1.56 13.75
C ILE A 231 6.82 1.27 15.23
N TYR A 232 8.01 0.74 15.55
CA TYR A 232 8.41 0.45 16.93
C TYR A 232 8.44 1.71 17.78
N GLY A 233 8.86 2.84 17.21
CA GLY A 233 8.84 4.12 17.90
C GLY A 233 7.43 4.53 18.30
N TYR A 234 6.45 4.42 17.40
CA TYR A 234 5.06 4.81 17.70
C TYR A 234 4.41 3.98 18.79
N THR A 235 4.82 2.73 18.92
CA THR A 235 4.10 1.74 19.72
C THR A 235 4.90 1.19 20.88
N TYR A 236 6.09 1.74 21.10
CA TYR A 236 6.92 1.49 22.26
C TYR A 236 6.09 1.63 23.54
N LYS A 237 5.98 0.52 24.28
CA LYS A 237 5.39 0.50 25.62
C LYS A 237 6.51 0.66 26.64
N THR A 238 6.27 1.48 27.65
CA THR A 238 7.21 1.67 28.75
C THR A 238 7.46 0.34 29.44
N ASP A 239 8.71 -0.08 29.49
CA ASP A 239 9.17 -1.22 30.26
C ASP A 239 9.26 -0.81 31.74
N PRO A 240 8.50 -1.45 32.65
CA PRO A 240 8.56 -1.18 34.08
C PRO A 240 9.95 -1.46 34.69
N GLY A 241 10.77 -2.28 34.04
CA GLY A 241 12.13 -2.60 34.46
C GLY A 241 13.19 -1.56 34.06
N LEU A 242 12.82 -0.55 33.27
CA LEU A 242 13.72 0.51 32.82
C LEU A 242 13.39 1.85 33.46
N SER A 243 14.40 2.72 33.59
CA SER A 243 14.17 4.09 34.03
C SER A 243 13.33 4.87 33.01
N GLU A 244 12.72 5.98 33.43
CA GLU A 244 11.95 6.85 32.53
C GLU A 244 12.82 7.37 31.37
N ILE A 245 14.06 7.77 31.65
CA ILE A 245 14.99 8.26 30.62
C ILE A 245 15.40 7.15 29.65
N ASP A 246 15.60 5.91 30.12
CA ASP A 246 15.92 4.77 29.26
C ASP A 246 14.75 4.39 28.36
N ASN A 247 13.52 4.42 28.91
CA ASN A 247 12.30 4.24 28.13
C ASN A 247 12.16 5.29 27.02
N ILE A 248 12.40 6.56 27.36
CA ILE A 248 12.37 7.66 26.39
C ILE A 248 13.47 7.47 25.33
N ASN A 249 14.69 7.13 25.75
CA ASN A 249 15.82 6.92 24.84
C ASN A 249 15.58 5.73 23.90
N ASN A 250 14.99 4.64 24.37
CA ASN A 250 14.63 3.50 23.53
C ASN A 250 13.60 3.89 22.47
N LYS A 251 12.56 4.65 22.85
CA LYS A 251 11.59 5.20 21.90
C LYS A 251 12.25 6.11 20.86
N ILE A 252 13.13 7.01 21.29
CA ILE A 252 13.90 7.90 20.40
C ILE A 252 14.83 7.09 19.48
N ASN A 253 15.44 6.02 19.98
CA ASN A 253 16.35 5.17 19.22
C ASN A 253 15.64 4.49 18.05
N HIS A 254 14.40 4.03 18.24
CA HIS A 254 13.58 3.50 17.15
C HIS A 254 13.36 4.54 16.04
N PHE A 255 12.88 5.74 16.38
CA PHE A 255 12.72 6.82 15.39
C PHE A 255 14.06 7.24 14.75
N THR A 256 15.15 7.20 15.51
CA THR A 256 16.49 7.51 15.00
C THR A 256 16.96 6.49 13.98
N ARG A 257 16.73 5.20 14.23
CA ARG A 257 17.01 4.13 13.27
C ARG A 257 16.13 4.25 12.04
N ALA A 258 14.84 4.58 12.21
CA ALA A 258 13.94 4.87 11.10
C ALA A 258 14.49 5.94 10.16
N CYS A 259 14.93 7.07 10.73
CA CYS A 259 15.57 8.15 9.96
C CYS A 259 16.83 7.67 9.25
N LYS A 260 17.73 6.96 9.95
CA LYS A 260 19.00 6.48 9.39
C LYS A 260 18.79 5.57 8.19
N TYR A 261 17.94 4.55 8.33
CA TYR A 261 17.68 3.61 7.24
C TYR A 261 16.92 4.25 6.08
N SER A 262 16.04 5.22 6.38
CA SER A 262 15.33 5.97 5.34
C SER A 262 16.27 6.81 4.49
N ILE A 263 17.26 7.47 5.10
CA ILE A 263 18.25 8.29 4.37
C ILE A 263 19.11 7.43 3.44
N VAL A 264 19.40 6.17 3.82
CA VAL A 264 20.13 5.23 2.94
C VAL A 264 19.36 4.89 1.66
N THR A 265 18.02 5.01 1.66
CA THR A 265 17.17 4.63 0.53
C THR A 265 16.80 5.75 -0.43
N VAL A 266 17.03 6.99 -0.04
CA VAL A 266 16.72 8.17 -0.86
C VAL A 266 18.04 8.73 -1.37
N ASP A 267 18.13 9.04 -2.67
CA ASP A 267 19.32 9.68 -3.25
C ASP A 267 19.72 10.87 -2.37
N SER A 268 21.00 10.98 -2.06
CA SER A 268 21.56 11.94 -1.09
C SER A 268 21.23 13.40 -1.40
N ASP A 269 20.85 13.68 -2.66
CA ASP A 269 20.55 15.02 -3.17
C ASP A 269 19.05 15.36 -3.11
N SER A 270 18.19 14.39 -2.79
CA SER A 270 16.75 14.61 -2.65
C SER A 270 16.38 15.05 -1.24
N HIS A 271 15.91 16.28 -1.13
CA HIS A 271 15.39 16.87 0.10
C HIS A 271 13.99 16.33 0.46
N SER A 272 13.37 15.51 -0.41
CA SER A 272 11.98 15.05 -0.27
C SER A 272 11.83 13.73 0.50
N ASN A 273 12.52 13.59 1.64
CA ASN A 273 12.40 12.39 2.47
C ASN A 273 11.34 12.55 3.58
N ARG A 274 10.09 12.19 3.26
CA ARG A 274 8.95 12.28 4.18
C ARG A 274 9.10 11.39 5.43
N LEU A 275 9.76 10.24 5.31
CA LEU A 275 9.91 9.31 6.42
C LEU A 275 10.95 9.84 7.43
N ALA A 276 12.06 10.40 6.93
CA ALA A 276 13.02 11.11 7.77
C ALA A 276 12.40 12.37 8.40
N MET A 277 11.63 13.16 7.64
CA MET A 277 10.90 14.32 8.17
C MET A 277 9.99 13.91 9.34
N LEU A 278 9.14 12.90 9.16
CA LEU A 278 8.25 12.41 10.21
C LEU A 278 9.05 11.88 11.41
N GLY A 279 10.14 11.16 11.17
CA GLY A 279 10.94 10.58 12.26
C GLY A 279 11.60 11.66 13.11
N TYR A 280 12.17 12.70 12.49
CA TYR A 280 12.72 13.84 13.22
C TYR A 280 11.66 14.66 13.95
N TRP A 281 10.46 14.79 13.37
CA TRP A 281 9.32 15.42 14.04
C TRP A 281 8.94 14.67 15.34
N GLU A 282 8.86 13.34 15.30
CA GLU A 282 8.52 12.54 16.49
C GLU A 282 9.64 12.57 17.54
N ILE A 283 10.91 12.50 17.13
CA ILE A 283 12.03 12.67 18.05
C ILE A 283 11.93 14.03 18.75
N TRP A 284 11.71 15.09 17.98
CA TRP A 284 11.57 16.44 18.54
C TRP A 284 10.38 16.53 19.49
N ASN A 285 9.22 15.97 19.15
CA ASN A 285 8.04 15.95 20.02
C ASN A 285 8.34 15.27 21.36
N VAL A 286 9.01 14.11 21.32
CA VAL A 286 9.37 13.35 22.53
C VAL A 286 10.37 14.14 23.37
N MET A 287 11.42 14.70 22.75
CA MET A 287 12.43 15.47 23.48
C MET A 287 11.87 16.78 24.04
N ASN A 288 11.04 17.49 23.29
CA ASN A 288 10.47 18.78 23.71
C ASN A 288 9.44 18.62 24.83
N LYS A 289 8.65 17.53 24.82
CA LYS A 289 7.78 17.17 25.96
C LYS A 289 8.57 16.87 27.23
N ASN A 290 9.79 16.35 27.09
CA ASN A 290 10.69 15.97 28.18
C ASN A 290 11.93 16.88 28.25
N LYS A 291 11.77 18.18 27.97
CA LYS A 291 12.87 19.15 27.83
C LYS A 291 13.77 19.30 29.06
N ASN A 292 13.31 18.88 30.23
CA ASN A 292 14.10 18.82 31.46
C ASN A 292 15.15 17.70 31.44
N LEU A 293 14.99 16.69 30.59
CA LEU A 293 15.90 15.55 30.46
C LEU A 293 16.92 15.72 29.32
N PHE A 294 16.78 16.74 28.48
CA PHE A 294 17.61 16.93 27.28
C PHE A 294 18.18 18.37 27.21
N PRO A 295 19.45 18.55 26.84
CA PRO A 295 20.00 19.87 26.56
C PRO A 295 19.28 20.56 25.40
N SER A 296 18.98 21.86 25.53
CA SER A 296 18.29 22.64 24.49
C SER A 296 18.96 22.55 23.12
N GLU A 297 20.29 22.56 23.08
CA GLU A 297 21.09 22.43 21.85
C GLU A 297 20.78 21.12 21.09
N GLN A 298 20.52 20.02 21.80
CA GLN A 298 20.18 18.75 21.16
C GLN A 298 18.77 18.80 20.56
N ILE A 299 17.82 19.42 21.25
CA ILE A 299 16.44 19.61 20.77
C ILE A 299 16.44 20.48 19.51
N GLU A 300 17.19 21.58 19.52
CA GLU A 300 17.34 22.49 18.39
C GLU A 300 18.02 21.80 17.19
N LYS A 301 19.02 20.95 17.43
CA LYS A 301 19.65 20.17 16.37
C LYS A 301 18.68 19.21 15.67
N VAL A 302 17.80 18.55 16.43
CA VAL A 302 16.75 17.69 15.86
C VAL A 302 15.73 18.53 15.08
N TRP A 303 15.34 19.69 15.62
CA TRP A 303 14.45 20.63 14.93
C TRP A 303 15.04 21.13 13.61
N GLY A 304 16.35 21.43 13.58
CA GLY A 304 17.05 21.83 12.37
C GLY A 304 17.02 20.74 11.29
N LYS A 305 17.18 19.47 11.68
CA LYS A 305 17.04 18.33 10.75
C LYS A 305 15.62 18.16 10.24
N TYR A 306 14.61 18.28 11.11
CA TYR A 306 13.22 18.29 10.67
C TYR A 306 12.97 19.40 9.65
N SER A 307 13.42 20.62 9.96
CA SER A 307 13.24 21.80 9.10
C SER A 307 13.92 21.65 7.74
N TYR A 308 15.09 21.00 7.69
CA TYR A 308 15.79 20.68 6.45
C TYR A 308 14.96 19.80 5.50
N PHE A 309 14.28 18.77 6.03
CA PHE A 309 13.41 17.92 5.21
C PHE A 309 12.02 18.54 4.99
N ALA A 310 11.61 19.50 5.82
CA ALA A 310 10.29 20.13 5.75
C ALA A 310 10.23 21.36 4.82
N SER A 311 11.38 21.99 4.51
CA SER A 311 11.49 23.29 3.83
C SER A 311 10.93 23.34 2.40
N GLU A 312 10.76 22.21 1.72
CA GLU A 312 10.04 22.13 0.43
C GLU A 312 8.67 21.44 0.53
N SER A 313 8.32 20.89 1.70
CA SER A 313 6.97 20.42 1.97
C SER A 313 6.07 21.60 2.40
N SER A 314 5.71 22.44 1.41
CA SER A 314 4.42 23.15 1.25
C SER A 314 4.43 24.69 1.34
N PRO A 315 3.53 25.39 0.61
CA PRO A 315 2.77 26.47 1.22
C PRO A 315 1.53 25.86 1.93
N ASN A 316 1.65 25.62 3.24
CA ASN A 316 0.67 25.05 4.17
C ASN A 316 0.30 23.54 4.08
N PRO A 317 0.92 22.66 4.90
CA PRO A 317 0.13 21.61 5.51
C PRO A 317 -0.76 22.33 6.53
N LYS A 318 -2.04 22.55 6.21
CA LYS A 318 -3.01 23.00 7.21
C LYS A 318 -2.83 22.12 8.44
N ARG A 319 -2.39 22.73 9.53
CA ARG A 319 -2.32 22.14 10.87
C ARG A 319 -3.55 21.27 11.12
N VAL A 320 -3.38 19.96 11.24
CA VAL A 320 -4.27 19.20 12.12
C VAL A 320 -3.80 19.53 13.53
N LYS A 321 -4.37 20.61 14.09
CA LYS A 321 -4.28 20.88 15.52
C LYS A 321 -5.13 19.81 16.20
N PHE A 322 -4.49 18.90 16.92
CA PHE A 322 -5.14 18.19 18.00
C PHE A 322 -5.30 19.20 19.16
N ASN A 323 -6.49 19.79 19.23
CA ASN A 323 -7.05 20.24 20.50
C ASN A 323 -7.83 19.09 21.10
#